data_AF-A0A7S0BST9-F1
#
_entry.id   AF-A0A7S0BST9-F1
#
_cell.length_a   1.000
_cell.length_b   1.000
_cell.length_c   1.000
_cell.angle_alpha   90.00
_cell.angle_beta   90.00
_cell.angle_gamma   90.00
#
_symmetry.space_group_name_H-M   'P 1'
#
loop_
_entity.id
_entity.type
_entity.pdbx_description
1 polymer ?
#
loop_
_entity_poly.entity_id
_entity_poly.type
_entity_poly.pdbx_seq_one_letter_code
_entity_poly.pdbx_strand_id
1 'polypeptide(L)'
;KRGSDIFISVWNLHRSPDLWENPLEFDPDRWTRPYSNPAVQGWSGLEPTRANGTFPNEVAADFAFLPFGGGSRKCVGDQFAMLESIVAFAVAMRDFDMVLLDDPEQIERELVTGATIHTKDGLRVSVSPRRKGNDRAHDKTDLSHDDTDSKPKQRSALENTVMEPTTLASVPSNSSS
;
A
#
# COMPACT_ATOMS: atom_id res chain seq x y z
N LYS A 1 36.32 0.16 -9.49
CA LYS A 1 37.62 0.05 -8.76
C LYS A 1 37.31 0.19 -7.27
N ARG A 2 38.24 -0.14 -6.35
CA ARG A 2 38.01 0.19 -4.92
C ARG A 2 37.74 1.70 -4.80
N GLY A 3 36.73 2.08 -4.00
CA GLY A 3 36.31 3.47 -3.84
C GLY A 3 35.37 3.98 -4.93
N SER A 4 34.81 3.11 -5.78
CA SER A 4 33.72 3.48 -6.68
C SER A 4 32.40 3.56 -5.90
N ASP A 5 31.65 4.64 -6.09
CA ASP A 5 30.28 4.75 -5.61
C ASP A 5 29.34 3.97 -6.54
N ILE A 6 28.45 3.20 -5.93
CA ILE A 6 27.50 2.35 -6.64
C ILE A 6 26.10 2.69 -6.14
N PHE A 7 25.22 3.02 -7.07
CA PHE A 7 23.80 3.24 -6.81
C PHE A 7 23.01 2.12 -7.47
N ILE A 8 22.24 1.38 -6.67
CA ILE A 8 21.30 0.38 -7.17
C ILE A 8 19.96 1.08 -7.34
N SER A 9 19.53 1.30 -8.58
CA SER A 9 18.22 1.90 -8.86
C SER A 9 17.11 0.86 -8.67
N VAL A 10 16.60 0.78 -7.45
CA VAL A 10 15.44 -0.08 -7.11
C VAL A 10 14.22 0.31 -7.96
N TRP A 11 14.04 1.61 -8.23
CA TRP A 11 12.98 2.11 -9.10
C TRP A 11 13.03 1.50 -10.50
N ASN A 12 14.20 1.53 -11.16
CA ASN A 12 14.36 0.96 -12.50
C ASN A 12 14.19 -0.56 -12.47
N LEU A 13 14.67 -1.22 -11.41
CA LEU A 13 14.57 -2.66 -11.27
C LEU A 13 13.11 -3.11 -11.17
N HIS A 14 12.30 -2.42 -10.36
CA HIS A 14 10.87 -2.74 -10.17
C HIS A 14 10.00 -2.36 -11.36
N ARG A 15 10.49 -1.51 -12.27
CA ARG A 15 9.75 -1.01 -13.45
C ARG A 15 10.37 -1.41 -14.79
N SER A 16 11.34 -2.33 -14.77
CA SER A 16 12.01 -2.76 -15.99
C SER A 16 11.05 -3.58 -16.86
N PRO A 17 10.83 -3.20 -18.14
CA PRO A 17 10.04 -4.02 -19.07
C PRO A 17 10.73 -5.34 -19.44
N ASP A 18 12.03 -5.45 -19.19
CA ASP A 18 12.77 -6.69 -19.39
C ASP A 18 12.51 -7.71 -18.27
N LEU A 19 12.21 -7.22 -17.06
CA LEU A 19 12.02 -8.06 -15.86
C LEU A 19 10.55 -8.27 -15.49
N TRP A 20 9.63 -7.45 -16.01
CA TRP A 20 8.24 -7.49 -15.60
C TRP A 20 7.32 -7.34 -16.80
N GLU A 21 6.28 -8.17 -16.83
CA GLU A 21 5.12 -7.94 -17.69
C GLU A 21 4.37 -6.69 -17.22
N ASN A 22 4.06 -5.78 -18.15
CA ASN A 22 3.35 -4.51 -17.90
C ASN A 22 3.81 -3.82 -16.60
N PRO A 23 5.07 -3.36 -16.53
CA PRO A 23 5.70 -2.90 -15.28
C PRO A 23 5.02 -1.68 -14.64
N LEU A 24 4.26 -0.91 -15.44
CA LEU A 24 3.60 0.32 -14.99
C LEU A 24 2.13 0.07 -14.57
N GLU A 25 1.59 -1.13 -14.81
CA GLU A 25 0.22 -1.46 -14.41
C GLU A 25 0.17 -1.92 -12.94
N PHE A 26 -0.78 -1.39 -12.18
CA PHE A 26 -1.10 -1.86 -10.84
C PHE A 26 -1.87 -3.18 -10.91
N ASP A 27 -1.13 -4.29 -10.98
CA ASP A 27 -1.63 -5.67 -10.94
C ASP A 27 -1.14 -6.35 -9.65
N PRO A 28 -1.96 -6.43 -8.59
CA PRO A 28 -1.62 -7.18 -7.36
C PRO A 28 -1.47 -8.68 -7.57
N ASP A 29 -2.15 -9.25 -8.57
CA ASP A 29 -2.17 -10.69 -8.82
C ASP A 29 -0.93 -11.17 -9.58
N ARG A 30 -0.08 -10.27 -10.09
CA ARG A 30 1.20 -10.61 -10.75
C ARG A 30 2.07 -11.53 -9.90
N TRP A 31 1.96 -11.44 -8.58
CA TRP A 31 2.74 -12.22 -7.62
C TRP A 31 2.26 -13.66 -7.42
N THR A 32 1.09 -14.00 -7.97
CA THR A 32 0.48 -15.33 -7.84
C THR A 32 0.93 -16.29 -8.95
N ARG A 33 1.56 -15.77 -10.02
CA ARG A 33 1.95 -16.52 -11.21
C ARG A 33 3.46 -16.47 -11.43
N PRO A 34 4.11 -17.59 -11.81
CA PRO A 34 5.50 -17.57 -12.23
C PRO A 34 5.70 -16.72 -13.48
N TYR A 35 6.84 -16.04 -13.59
CA TYR A 35 7.19 -15.25 -14.76
C TYR A 35 8.70 -15.26 -14.98
N SER A 36 9.14 -15.31 -16.23
CA SER A 36 10.56 -15.20 -16.58
C SER A 36 10.71 -14.60 -17.97
N ASN A 37 11.87 -14.00 -18.24
CA ASN A 37 12.22 -13.51 -19.57
C ASN A 37 13.53 -14.16 -20.04
N PRO A 38 13.49 -15.09 -21.02
CA PRO A 38 14.69 -15.76 -21.53
C PRO A 38 15.74 -14.82 -22.14
N ALA A 39 15.35 -13.59 -22.51
CA ALA A 39 16.28 -12.58 -23.03
C ALA A 39 17.20 -12.00 -21.95
N VAL A 40 16.80 -12.08 -20.67
CA VAL A 40 17.59 -11.56 -19.55
C VAL A 40 18.49 -12.66 -19.00
N GLN A 41 19.77 -12.62 -19.39
CA GLN A 41 20.74 -13.60 -18.90
C GLN A 41 21.00 -13.44 -17.40
N GLY A 42 20.98 -14.57 -16.68
CA GLY A 42 21.35 -14.64 -15.27
C GLY A 42 20.23 -14.32 -14.28
N TRP A 43 19.03 -13.96 -14.76
CA TRP A 43 17.85 -13.82 -13.92
C TRP A 43 16.95 -15.05 -14.07
N SER A 44 16.62 -15.69 -12.95
CA SER A 44 15.83 -16.93 -12.94
C SER A 44 14.31 -16.71 -12.97
N GLY A 45 13.86 -15.45 -12.91
CA GLY A 45 12.44 -15.11 -12.94
C GLY A 45 11.81 -14.94 -11.56
N LEU A 46 10.52 -14.61 -11.57
CA LEU A 46 9.62 -14.67 -10.42
C LEU A 46 9.12 -16.11 -10.25
N GLU A 47 9.37 -16.68 -9.08
CA GLU A 47 8.83 -17.95 -8.63
C GLU A 47 8.08 -17.75 -7.29
N PRO A 48 6.73 -17.70 -7.31
CA PRO A 48 5.93 -17.43 -6.11
C PRO A 48 6.21 -18.40 -4.96
N THR A 49 6.51 -19.66 -5.26
CA THR A 49 6.75 -20.70 -4.26
C THR A 49 8.06 -20.53 -3.48
N ARG A 50 8.97 -19.65 -3.94
CA ARG A 50 10.25 -19.37 -3.26
C ARG A 50 10.17 -18.26 -2.23
N ALA A 51 9.03 -17.57 -2.10
CA ALA A 51 8.86 -16.55 -1.07
C ALA A 51 9.03 -17.17 0.33
N ASN A 52 9.95 -16.63 1.12
CA ASN A 52 10.22 -17.07 2.49
C ASN A 52 9.44 -16.26 3.55
N GLY A 53 8.25 -15.74 3.21
CA GLY A 53 7.42 -14.92 4.07
C GLY A 53 5.99 -14.75 3.53
N THR A 54 5.22 -13.85 4.12
CA THR A 54 3.80 -13.60 3.72
C THR A 54 3.66 -12.65 2.54
N PHE A 55 4.76 -12.19 1.96
CA PHE A 55 4.78 -11.19 0.88
C PHE A 55 5.91 -11.47 -0.13
N PRO A 56 5.76 -11.00 -1.39
CA PRO A 56 6.79 -11.14 -2.41
C PRO A 56 8.08 -10.42 -2.02
N ASN A 57 9.23 -11.02 -2.29
CA ASN A 57 10.50 -10.53 -1.80
C ASN A 57 11.68 -10.87 -2.74
N GLU A 58 12.89 -10.54 -2.30
CA GLU A 58 14.12 -10.69 -3.08
C GLU A 58 14.44 -12.14 -3.47
N VAL A 59 13.96 -13.11 -2.71
CA VAL A 59 14.19 -14.53 -3.00
C VAL A 59 13.21 -15.03 -4.06
N ALA A 60 11.94 -14.65 -3.94
CA ALA A 60 10.91 -15.03 -4.91
C ALA A 60 11.18 -14.47 -6.31
N ALA A 61 11.72 -13.25 -6.39
CA ALA A 61 11.96 -12.54 -7.64
C ALA A 61 13.42 -12.53 -8.09
N ASP A 62 14.29 -13.34 -7.47
CA ASP A 62 15.73 -13.40 -7.78
C ASP A 62 16.37 -12.01 -7.89
N PHE A 63 16.25 -11.25 -6.81
CA PHE A 63 16.68 -9.87 -6.64
C PHE A 63 16.05 -8.82 -7.58
N ALA A 64 15.14 -9.17 -8.49
CA ALA A 64 14.42 -8.18 -9.31
C ALA A 64 13.40 -7.36 -8.49
N PHE A 65 12.94 -7.88 -7.35
CA PHE A 65 12.06 -7.17 -6.43
C PHE A 65 12.73 -7.05 -5.05
N LEU A 66 12.89 -5.82 -4.57
CA LEU A 66 13.71 -5.46 -3.39
C LEU A 66 12.96 -4.48 -2.47
N PRO A 67 11.76 -4.82 -1.97
CA PRO A 67 10.95 -3.91 -1.17
C PRO A 67 11.62 -3.56 0.16
N PHE A 68 12.46 -4.46 0.68
CA PHE A 68 13.18 -4.30 1.95
C PHE A 68 14.70 -4.50 1.80
N GLY A 69 15.22 -4.35 0.58
CA GLY A 69 16.62 -4.66 0.24
C GLY A 69 16.90 -6.16 0.21
N GLY A 70 18.16 -6.55 0.44
CA GLY A 70 18.59 -7.94 0.42
C GLY A 70 19.99 -8.14 1.04
N GLY A 71 20.38 -9.40 1.26
CA GLY A 71 21.68 -9.77 1.81
C GLY A 71 21.87 -9.36 3.28
N SER A 72 23.13 -9.17 3.71
CA SER A 72 23.48 -8.87 5.11
C SER A 72 23.02 -7.51 5.64
N ARG A 73 22.48 -6.66 4.75
CA ARG A 73 21.98 -5.32 5.06
C ARG A 73 20.48 -5.17 4.74
N LYS A 74 19.77 -6.30 4.57
CA LYS A 74 18.31 -6.31 4.46
C LYS A 74 17.67 -5.63 5.67
N CYS A 75 16.55 -4.94 5.45
CA CYS A 75 15.79 -4.31 6.52
C CYS A 75 15.38 -5.33 7.58
N VAL A 76 15.67 -5.04 8.84
CA VAL A 76 15.28 -5.87 9.99
C VAL A 76 13.79 -5.73 10.34
N GLY A 77 13.14 -4.67 9.86
CA GLY A 77 11.74 -4.35 10.13
C GLY A 77 10.76 -4.82 9.06
N ASP A 78 11.16 -5.72 8.14
CA ASP A 78 10.33 -6.13 7.00
C ASP A 78 8.97 -6.72 7.43
N GLN A 79 8.97 -7.65 8.38
CA GLN A 79 7.75 -8.27 8.90
C GLN A 79 6.88 -7.25 9.65
N PHE A 80 7.50 -6.36 10.43
CA PHE A 80 6.78 -5.33 11.18
C PHE A 80 6.08 -4.34 10.23
N ALA A 81 6.81 -3.81 9.25
CA ALA A 81 6.29 -2.86 8.27
C ALA A 81 5.14 -3.46 7.45
N MET A 82 5.26 -4.75 7.08
CA MET A 82 4.19 -5.44 6.35
C MET A 82 2.96 -5.67 7.22
N LEU A 83 3.12 -6.10 8.47
CA LEU A 83 1.99 -6.25 9.40
C LEU A 83 1.28 -4.90 9.62
N GLU A 84 2.02 -3.84 9.91
CA GLU A 84 1.50 -2.50 10.10
C GLU A 84 0.72 -2.04 8.86
N SER A 85 1.33 -2.17 7.67
CA SER A 85 0.71 -1.77 6.41
C SER A 85 -0.57 -2.56 6.12
N ILE A 86 -0.55 -3.88 6.30
CA ILE A 86 -1.72 -4.74 6.09
C ILE A 86 -2.85 -4.36 7.05
N VAL A 87 -2.55 -4.14 8.34
CA VAL A 87 -3.57 -3.76 9.33
C VAL A 87 -4.14 -2.38 9.02
N ALA A 88 -3.29 -1.39 8.75
CA ALA A 88 -3.72 -0.04 8.41
C ALA A 88 -4.59 -0.04 7.15
N PHE A 89 -4.14 -0.73 6.09
CA PHE A 89 -4.88 -0.87 4.84
C PHE A 89 -6.22 -1.59 5.03
N ALA A 90 -6.23 -2.72 5.74
CA ALA A 90 -7.44 -3.48 5.99
C ALA A 90 -8.48 -2.71 6.82
N VAL A 91 -8.04 -1.91 7.81
CA VAL A 91 -8.93 -1.04 8.59
C VAL A 91 -9.46 0.10 7.71
N ALA A 92 -8.58 0.79 6.98
CA ALA A 92 -8.96 1.89 6.11
C ALA A 92 -9.97 1.45 5.05
N MET A 93 -9.72 0.33 4.38
CA MET A 93 -10.64 -0.23 3.38
C MET A 93 -11.93 -0.76 3.99
N ARG A 94 -11.93 -1.28 5.23
CA ARG A 94 -13.16 -1.80 5.85
C ARG A 94 -14.12 -0.67 6.20
N ASP A 95 -13.58 0.43 6.72
CA ASP A 95 -14.36 1.46 7.38
C ASP A 95 -14.62 2.69 6.50
N PHE A 96 -13.87 2.88 5.40
CA PHE A 96 -13.99 4.05 4.54
C PHE A 96 -14.07 3.75 3.04
N ASP A 97 -14.86 4.56 2.35
CA ASP A 97 -14.78 4.77 0.91
C ASP A 97 -13.90 5.99 0.65
N MET A 98 -12.89 5.80 -0.21
CA MET A 98 -11.84 6.77 -0.48
C MET A 98 -11.80 7.07 -1.98
N VAL A 99 -11.90 8.35 -2.34
CA VAL A 99 -11.88 8.81 -3.73
C VAL A 99 -10.75 9.82 -3.90
N LEU A 100 -9.86 9.56 -4.85
CA LEU A 100 -8.77 10.46 -5.20
C LEU A 100 -9.36 11.74 -5.82
N LEU A 101 -8.92 12.90 -5.33
CA LEU A 101 -9.40 14.20 -5.82
C LEU A 101 -8.50 14.80 -6.90
N ASP A 102 -7.29 14.29 -7.02
CA ASP A 102 -6.24 14.76 -7.91
C ASP A 102 -6.11 13.86 -9.15
N ASP A 103 -5.54 14.39 -10.23
CA ASP A 103 -5.18 13.61 -11.41
C ASP A 103 -4.01 12.66 -11.10
N PRO A 104 -4.17 11.33 -11.23
CA PRO A 104 -3.10 10.36 -10.99
C PRO A 104 -1.82 10.65 -11.79
N GLU A 105 -1.95 11.07 -13.06
CA GLU A 105 -0.78 11.30 -13.90
C GLU A 105 0.00 12.53 -13.44
N GLN A 106 -0.71 13.56 -12.97
CA GLN A 106 -0.06 14.73 -12.39
C GLN A 106 0.72 14.34 -11.13
N ILE A 107 0.11 13.54 -10.23
CA ILE A 107 0.77 13.08 -9.01
C ILE A 107 2.07 12.34 -9.34
N GLU A 108 2.05 11.45 -10.33
CA GLU A 108 3.24 10.68 -10.73
C GLU A 108 4.35 11.59 -11.29
N ARG A 109 4.01 12.58 -12.12
CA ARG A 109 4.97 13.54 -12.67
C ARG A 109 5.61 14.44 -11.61
N GLU A 110 4.94 14.63 -10.48
CA GLU A 110 5.36 15.54 -9.41
C GLU A 110 5.88 14.80 -8.16
N LEU A 111 6.29 13.54 -8.27
CA LEU A 111 6.95 12.82 -7.17
C LEU A 111 8.29 13.47 -6.81
N VAL A 112 8.54 13.63 -5.51
CA VAL A 112 9.79 14.17 -4.95
C VAL A 112 10.58 13.03 -4.34
N THR A 113 11.87 12.94 -4.69
CA THR A 113 12.76 11.88 -4.22
C THR A 113 13.64 12.37 -3.06
N GLY A 114 13.85 11.47 -2.08
CA GLY A 114 14.75 11.65 -0.95
C GLY A 114 15.13 10.27 -0.39
N ALA A 115 15.20 10.14 0.94
CA ALA A 115 15.29 8.82 1.58
C ALA A 115 14.06 7.93 1.28
N THR A 116 12.91 8.58 1.09
CA THR A 116 11.64 8.00 0.64
C THR A 116 11.08 8.82 -0.51
N ILE A 117 10.10 8.27 -1.23
CA ILE A 117 9.38 8.96 -2.30
C ILE A 117 8.17 9.66 -1.68
N HIS A 118 8.00 10.95 -1.96
CA HIS A 118 6.90 11.77 -1.47
C HIS A 118 6.09 12.34 -2.62
N THR A 119 4.80 12.58 -2.41
CA THR A 119 4.06 13.50 -3.27
C THR A 119 4.47 14.94 -2.94
N LYS A 120 4.51 15.81 -3.94
CA LYS A 120 4.92 17.21 -3.76
C LYS A 120 3.96 18.00 -2.85
N ASP A 121 2.65 17.86 -3.06
CA ASP A 121 1.62 18.68 -2.41
C ASP A 121 0.66 17.86 -1.52
N GLY A 122 1.08 16.67 -1.09
CA GLY A 122 0.22 15.71 -0.40
C GLY A 122 -0.59 14.82 -1.37
N LEU A 123 -1.45 13.95 -0.84
CA LEU A 123 -2.35 13.11 -1.63
C LEU A 123 -3.77 13.42 -1.19
N ARG A 124 -4.52 14.19 -1.98
CA ARG A 124 -5.86 14.63 -1.56
C ARG A 124 -6.88 13.54 -1.84
N VAL A 125 -7.53 13.08 -0.78
CA VAL A 125 -8.51 11.99 -0.83
C VAL A 125 -9.77 12.43 -0.10
N SER A 126 -10.92 12.31 -0.76
CA SER A 126 -12.21 12.40 -0.10
C SER A 126 -12.48 11.09 0.64
N VAL A 127 -12.81 11.18 1.92
CA VAL A 127 -13.05 10.03 2.78
C VAL A 127 -14.48 10.10 3.29
N SER A 128 -15.25 9.03 3.09
CA SER A 128 -16.60 8.87 3.66
C SER A 128 -16.72 7.53 4.38
N PRO A 129 -17.45 7.42 5.50
CA PRO A 129 -17.69 6.15 6.16
C PRO A 129 -18.32 5.14 5.19
N ARG A 130 -17.71 3.96 5.05
CA ARG A 130 -18.28 2.88 4.25
C ARG A 130 -19.54 2.39 4.93
N ARG A 131 -20.66 2.41 4.22
CA ARG A 131 -21.93 1.89 4.73
C ARG A 131 -21.74 0.39 4.99
N LYS A 132 -21.79 -0.03 6.26
CA LYS A 132 -21.86 -1.46 6.58
C LYS A 132 -23.11 -2.02 5.92
N GLY A 133 -22.94 -2.89 4.93
CA GLY A 133 -24.03 -3.70 4.38
C GLY A 133 -24.78 -4.36 5.52
N ASN A 134 -26.11 -4.40 5.43
CA ASN A 134 -27.01 -4.92 6.45
C ASN A 134 -26.98 -6.47 6.49
N ASP A 135 -25.79 -7.07 6.39
CA ASP A 135 -25.59 -8.47 5.99
C ASP A 135 -25.18 -9.34 7.19
N ARG A 136 -25.89 -9.16 8.30
CA ARG A 136 -26.02 -10.18 9.36
C ARG A 136 -27.49 -10.45 9.71
N ALA A 137 -28.40 -10.17 8.79
CA ALA A 137 -29.81 -10.55 8.91
C ALA A 137 -30.11 -11.79 8.06
N HIS A 138 -29.56 -12.94 8.46
CA HIS A 138 -29.98 -14.32 8.17
C HIS A 138 -28.96 -15.20 8.91
N ASP A 139 -29.22 -15.68 10.12
CA ASP A 139 -30.13 -16.78 10.39
C ASP A 139 -30.65 -16.70 11.84
N LYS A 140 -31.90 -16.29 11.99
CA LYS A 140 -32.75 -16.65 13.13
C LYS A 140 -34.10 -17.06 12.56
N THR A 141 -34.16 -18.20 11.91
CA THR A 141 -35.46 -18.89 11.77
C THR A 141 -35.82 -19.55 13.10
N ASP A 142 -36.97 -19.13 13.62
CA ASP A 142 -37.90 -19.85 14.48
C ASP A 142 -37.38 -20.56 15.73
N LEU A 143 -37.36 -19.81 16.83
CA LEU A 143 -38.04 -20.26 18.05
C LEU A 143 -38.97 -19.15 18.49
N SER A 144 -40.24 -19.28 18.13
CA SER A 144 -41.34 -18.49 18.67
C SER A 144 -41.39 -18.65 20.18
N HIS A 145 -41.12 -17.58 20.92
CA HIS A 145 -41.78 -17.34 22.20
C HIS A 145 -42.28 -15.89 22.19
N ASP A 146 -43.58 -15.81 22.39
CA ASP A 146 -44.45 -14.66 22.49
C ASP A 146 -43.96 -13.72 23.60
N ASP A 147 -43.91 -12.41 23.34
CA ASP A 147 -44.36 -11.40 24.30
C ASP A 147 -44.30 -9.98 23.70
N THR A 148 -45.32 -9.24 24.08
CA THR A 148 -45.84 -8.01 23.47
C THR A 148 -45.07 -6.72 23.80
N ASP A 149 -45.23 -5.74 22.91
CA ASP A 149 -45.46 -4.31 23.17
C ASP A 149 -44.31 -3.27 22.96
N SER A 150 -44.72 -2.12 22.42
CA SER A 150 -44.11 -0.77 22.44
C SER A 150 -43.19 -0.24 21.30
N LYS A 151 -43.84 0.55 20.43
CA LYS A 151 -43.50 1.70 19.53
C LYS A 151 -42.06 2.28 19.37
N PRO A 152 -41.77 2.96 18.22
CA PRO A 152 -40.44 3.39 17.79
C PRO A 152 -40.05 4.82 18.24
N LYS A 153 -38.74 5.07 18.41
CA LYS A 153 -38.15 6.42 18.54
C LYS A 153 -37.24 6.74 17.35
N GLN A 154 -37.54 7.84 16.66
CA GLN A 154 -36.72 8.49 15.65
C GLN A 154 -35.69 9.47 16.25
N ARG A 155 -34.59 9.71 15.50
CA ARG A 155 -33.79 10.96 15.30
C ARG A 155 -32.30 10.59 15.10
N SER A 156 -31.43 11.31 14.39
CA SER A 156 -31.45 12.36 13.35
C SER A 156 -29.98 12.76 13.07
N ALA A 157 -29.64 13.10 11.81
CA ALA A 157 -28.51 13.93 11.31
C ALA A 157 -27.05 13.56 11.73
N LEU A 158 -26.16 13.17 10.81
CA LEU A 158 -25.32 13.98 9.88
C LEU A 158 -24.36 14.96 10.59
N GLU A 159 -23.07 14.56 10.63
CA GLU A 159 -21.92 15.47 10.72
C GLU A 159 -20.82 14.94 9.80
N ASN A 160 -20.50 15.70 8.75
CA ASN A 160 -19.34 15.48 7.87
C ASN A 160 -18.17 16.27 8.45
N THR A 161 -17.10 15.59 8.85
CA THR A 161 -15.85 16.24 9.25
C THR A 161 -14.86 16.23 8.09
N VAL A 162 -14.55 17.40 7.58
CA VAL A 162 -13.40 17.64 6.70
C VAL A 162 -12.17 17.78 7.60
N MET A 163 -11.15 16.95 7.41
CA MET A 163 -9.87 17.10 8.10
C MET A 163 -8.99 18.06 7.29
N GLU A 164 -8.80 19.29 7.79
CA GLU A 164 -7.82 20.21 7.22
C GLU A 164 -6.39 19.83 7.66
N PRO A 165 -5.38 20.05 6.80
CA PRO A 165 -3.99 19.71 7.10
C PRO A 165 -3.37 20.66 8.13
N THR A 166 -2.84 20.08 9.21
CA THR A 166 -2.00 20.78 10.20
C THR A 166 -0.75 21.32 9.51
N THR A 167 -0.59 22.63 9.53
CA THR A 167 0.64 23.32 9.11
C THR A 167 1.78 22.97 10.06
N LEU A 168 2.80 22.28 9.54
CA LEU A 168 4.06 22.06 10.25
C LEU A 168 4.85 23.37 10.28
N ALA A 169 5.07 23.88 11.49
CA ALA A 169 5.91 25.05 11.76
C ALA A 169 7.34 24.80 11.27
N SER A 170 7.87 25.79 10.56
CA SER A 170 9.25 25.87 10.09
C SER A 170 10.24 25.96 11.26
N VAL A 171 11.23 25.08 11.27
CA VAL A 171 12.38 25.14 12.19
C VAL A 171 13.48 26.00 11.54
N PRO A 172 14.03 27.02 12.22
CA PRO A 172 15.07 27.87 11.64
C PRO A 172 16.43 27.14 11.60
N SER A 173 17.12 27.32 10.47
CA SER A 173 18.50 26.88 10.26
C SER A 173 19.48 27.73 11.07
N ASN A 174 20.15 27.13 12.06
CA ASN A 174 21.33 27.72 12.66
C ASN A 174 22.56 27.39 11.81
N SER A 175 23.17 28.44 11.27
CA SER A 175 24.52 28.44 10.73
C SER A 175 25.50 28.72 11.86
N SER A 176 26.54 27.91 11.97
CA SER A 176 27.73 28.25 12.75
C SER A 176 28.93 27.49 12.21
N SER A 177 29.82 28.29 11.61
CA SER A 177 31.30 28.24 11.60
C SER A 177 32.04 26.92 11.40
#